data_AF-A0A1B8SZY3-F1
#
_entry.id   AF-A0A1B8SZY3-F1
#
_cell.length_a   1.000
_cell.length_b   1.000
_cell.length_c   1.000
_cell.angle_alpha   90.00
_cell.angle_beta   90.00
_cell.angle_gamma   90.00
#
_symmetry.space_group_name_H-M   'P 1'
#
loop_
_entity.id
_entity.type
_entity.pdbx_description
1 polymer ?
#
loop_
_entity_poly.entity_id
_entity_poly.type
_entity_poly.pdbx_seq_one_letter_code
_entity_poly.pdbx_strand_id
1 'polypeptide(L)'
;MLFPRERFQGIRPDISRLEAARVALDRAVNAERSMRWCLTLWGRFVRMRDGYRCVHCESSQGIQAHHIFRRATFPDGKYELGNGITLCRTCHKSLHVQFNGRPLDREPLNERGGDDQDEMAYLYGRLDVDADDRGLDKERFYFISDRMLEYFIAMQGYEPLLQAVQAGETSRIHFAHSIWRSMSEHFYQTVYGQILGAAFATDQ
;
A
#
# COMPACT_ATOMS: atom_id res chain seq x y z
N MET A 1 16.78 -6.78 2.83
CA MET A 1 17.27 -5.64 2.03
C MET A 1 16.31 -5.42 0.88
N LEU A 2 15.66 -4.26 0.82
CA LEU A 2 14.86 -3.85 -0.34
C LEU A 2 15.82 -3.53 -1.50
N PHE A 3 15.47 -3.93 -2.72
CA PHE A 3 16.32 -3.91 -3.91
C PHE A 3 17.13 -2.60 -4.08
N PRO A 4 18.45 -2.67 -4.37
CA PRO A 4 19.24 -1.47 -4.61
C PRO A 4 18.68 -0.69 -5.81
N ARG A 5 18.36 0.60 -5.63
CA ARG A 5 18.08 1.49 -6.74
C ARG A 5 19.42 1.89 -7.37
N GLU A 6 19.72 1.38 -8.57
CA GLU A 6 20.99 1.69 -9.26
C GLU A 6 21.19 3.19 -9.52
N ARG A 7 20.11 3.98 -9.66
CA ARG A 7 20.14 5.45 -9.73
C ARG A 7 18.88 6.06 -9.13
N PHE A 8 18.99 6.63 -7.94
CA PHE A 8 17.94 7.49 -7.39
C PHE A 8 17.99 8.87 -8.08
N GLN A 9 16.92 9.25 -8.79
CA GLN A 9 16.77 10.57 -9.45
C GLN A 9 15.68 11.43 -8.80
N GLY A 10 15.18 11.02 -7.63
CA GLY A 10 13.99 11.60 -7.04
C GLY A 10 14.17 13.04 -6.61
N ILE A 11 13.34 13.91 -7.19
CA ILE A 11 13.27 15.33 -6.78
C ILE A 11 12.59 15.39 -5.41
N ARG A 12 13.24 16.00 -4.43
CA ARG A 12 12.59 16.33 -3.15
C ARG A 12 11.47 17.35 -3.41
N PRO A 13 10.23 17.09 -2.96
CA PRO A 13 9.13 18.00 -3.21
C PRO A 13 9.26 19.24 -2.31
N ASP A 14 8.68 20.35 -2.74
CA ASP A 14 8.47 21.50 -1.85
C ASP A 14 7.48 21.10 -0.75
N ILE A 15 7.99 20.97 0.48
CA ILE A 15 7.23 20.52 1.65
C ILE A 15 6.05 21.43 1.94
N SER A 16 6.17 22.75 1.73
CA SER A 16 5.08 23.69 1.98
C SER A 16 3.92 23.47 1.00
N ARG A 17 4.25 23.20 -0.28
CA ARG A 17 3.24 22.86 -1.29
C ARG A 17 2.60 21.50 -1.03
N LEU A 18 3.40 20.52 -0.61
CA LEU A 18 2.90 19.19 -0.28
C LEU A 18 1.93 19.24 0.90
N GLU A 19 2.28 20.00 1.94
CA GLU A 19 1.42 20.21 3.10
C GLU A 19 0.12 20.95 2.73
N ALA A 20 0.20 21.99 1.90
CA ALA A 20 -0.99 22.69 1.41
C ALA A 20 -1.92 21.75 0.61
N ALA A 21 -1.36 20.86 -0.20
CA ALA A 21 -2.14 19.86 -0.94
C ALA A 21 -2.80 18.83 0.01
N ARG A 22 -2.10 18.40 1.06
CA ARG A 22 -2.61 17.52 2.12
C ARG A 22 -3.81 18.15 2.82
N VAL A 23 -3.64 19.38 3.32
CA VAL A 23 -4.69 20.15 4.01
C VAL A 23 -5.89 20.41 3.09
N ALA A 24 -5.67 20.66 1.80
CA ALA A 24 -6.75 20.84 0.84
C ALA A 24 -7.58 19.55 0.65
N LEU A 25 -6.92 18.38 0.62
CA LEU A 25 -7.63 17.09 0.60
C LEU A 25 -8.42 16.88 1.90
N ASP A 26 -7.79 17.05 3.06
CA ASP A 26 -8.45 16.87 4.37
C ASP A 26 -9.71 17.74 4.49
N ARG A 27 -9.60 19.04 4.12
CA ARG A 27 -10.74 19.96 4.12
C ARG A 27 -11.86 19.49 3.19
N ALA A 28 -11.53 18.96 2.02
CA ALA A 28 -12.53 18.47 1.08
C ALA A 28 -13.22 17.19 1.57
N VAL A 29 -12.48 16.29 2.20
CA VAL A 29 -13.02 15.07 2.81
C VAL A 29 -13.94 15.42 3.98
N ASN A 30 -13.48 16.29 4.90
CA ASN A 30 -14.26 16.73 6.07
C ASN A 30 -15.50 17.55 5.71
N ALA A 31 -15.45 18.29 4.59
CA ALA A 31 -16.61 18.99 4.06
C ALA A 31 -17.52 18.11 3.17
N GLU A 32 -17.31 16.79 3.20
CA GLU A 32 -18.10 15.78 2.48
C GLU A 32 -18.29 16.12 0.98
N ARG A 33 -17.23 16.63 0.34
CA ARG A 33 -17.26 16.94 -1.08
C ARG A 33 -17.42 15.65 -1.88
N SER A 34 -17.88 15.78 -3.13
CA SER A 34 -18.14 14.62 -3.99
C SER A 34 -16.90 13.73 -4.11
N MET A 35 -17.12 12.42 -4.20
CA MET A 35 -16.03 11.45 -4.31
C MET A 35 -15.06 11.77 -5.45
N ARG A 36 -15.60 12.21 -6.60
CA ARG A 36 -14.80 12.64 -7.76
C ARG A 36 -13.86 13.79 -7.41
N TRP A 37 -14.31 14.75 -6.61
CA TRP A 37 -13.51 15.89 -6.18
C TRP A 37 -12.38 15.45 -5.25
N CYS A 38 -12.70 14.66 -4.22
CA CYS A 38 -11.71 14.16 -3.28
C CYS A 38 -10.66 13.27 -3.96
N LEU A 39 -11.07 12.37 -4.87
CA LEU A 39 -10.14 11.56 -5.67
C LEU A 39 -9.24 12.40 -6.57
N THR A 40 -9.74 13.53 -7.08
CA THR A 40 -8.95 14.47 -7.89
C THR A 40 -7.84 15.11 -7.06
N LEU A 41 -8.18 15.57 -5.84
CA LEU A 41 -7.22 16.14 -4.91
C LEU A 41 -6.21 15.09 -4.41
N TRP A 42 -6.69 13.91 -4.02
CA TRP A 42 -5.86 12.78 -3.61
C TRP A 42 -4.86 12.39 -4.71
N GLY A 43 -5.33 12.20 -5.94
CA GLY A 43 -4.44 11.85 -7.05
C GLY A 43 -3.42 12.94 -7.36
N ARG A 44 -3.79 14.23 -7.21
CA ARG A 44 -2.84 15.35 -7.33
C ARG A 44 -1.81 15.31 -6.22
N PHE A 45 -2.22 15.07 -4.97
CA PHE A 45 -1.31 14.93 -3.84
C PHE A 45 -0.31 13.79 -4.07
N VAL A 46 -0.77 12.59 -4.42
CA VAL A 46 0.07 11.41 -4.67
C VAL A 46 1.12 11.71 -5.75
N ARG A 47 0.71 12.27 -6.89
CA ARG A 47 1.66 12.66 -7.96
C ARG A 47 2.64 13.74 -7.51
N MET A 48 2.20 14.71 -6.73
CA MET A 48 3.08 15.76 -6.20
C MET A 48 4.09 15.20 -5.20
N ARG A 49 3.63 14.39 -4.24
CA ARG A 49 4.46 13.69 -3.26
C ARG A 49 5.53 12.89 -3.96
N ASP A 50 5.16 12.15 -5.00
CA ASP A 50 6.08 11.28 -5.74
C ASP A 50 6.93 12.04 -6.77
N GLY A 51 6.91 13.38 -6.77
CA GLY A 51 7.77 14.19 -7.64
C GLY A 51 7.38 14.12 -9.13
N TYR A 52 6.11 13.83 -9.42
CA TYR A 52 5.57 13.68 -10.78
C TYR A 52 6.35 12.66 -11.62
N ARG A 53 6.72 11.54 -11.00
CA ARG A 53 7.43 10.45 -11.65
C ARG A 53 6.90 9.09 -11.21
N CYS A 54 7.12 8.08 -12.04
CA CYS A 54 6.87 6.70 -11.68
C CYS A 54 7.80 6.30 -10.54
N VAL A 55 7.27 5.89 -9.39
CA VAL A 55 8.08 5.43 -8.24
C VAL A 55 8.79 4.10 -8.55
N HIS A 56 8.30 3.34 -9.53
CA HIS A 56 8.93 2.11 -9.99
C HIS A 56 10.13 2.38 -10.94
N CYS A 57 9.91 3.09 -12.05
CA CYS A 57 10.92 3.25 -13.12
C CYS A 57 11.42 4.68 -13.35
N GLU A 58 11.06 5.63 -12.49
CA GLU A 58 11.46 7.05 -12.54
C GLU A 58 10.96 7.84 -13.78
N SER A 59 10.20 7.22 -14.70
CA SER A 59 9.64 7.92 -15.86
C SER A 59 8.70 9.05 -15.46
N SER A 60 8.86 10.23 -16.08
CA SER A 60 7.96 11.38 -15.96
C SER A 60 6.81 11.37 -17.00
N GLN A 61 6.77 10.36 -17.88
CA GLN A 61 5.81 10.28 -18.98
C GLN A 61 4.56 9.49 -18.60
N GLY A 62 3.39 10.04 -18.90
CA GLY A 62 2.10 9.35 -18.70
C GLY A 62 1.84 8.94 -17.25
N ILE A 63 2.24 9.77 -16.29
CA ILE A 63 2.12 9.54 -14.85
C ILE A 63 0.66 9.54 -14.36
N GLN A 64 0.34 8.59 -13.49
CA GLN A 64 -0.99 8.34 -12.96
C GLN A 64 -0.88 7.97 -11.48
N ALA A 65 -1.88 8.35 -10.69
CA ALA A 65 -1.99 7.84 -9.32
C ALA A 65 -2.70 6.47 -9.37
N HIS A 66 -2.16 5.51 -8.64
CA HIS A 66 -2.64 4.14 -8.52
C HIS A 66 -2.95 3.86 -7.05
N HIS A 67 -4.04 3.14 -6.79
CA HIS A 67 -4.39 2.65 -5.46
C HIS A 67 -3.67 1.33 -5.21
N ILE A 68 -2.83 1.24 -4.17
CA ILE A 68 -2.10 0.00 -3.86
C ILE A 68 -3.08 -1.07 -3.38
N PHE A 69 -3.93 -0.72 -2.42
CA PHE A 69 -5.05 -1.53 -1.98
C PHE A 69 -6.33 -1.02 -2.64
N ARG A 70 -7.06 -1.90 -3.35
CA ARG A 70 -8.21 -1.46 -4.15
C ARG A 70 -9.32 -0.89 -3.29
N ARG A 71 -9.85 0.25 -3.74
CA ARG A 71 -11.07 0.88 -3.20
C ARG A 71 -12.31 -0.02 -3.24
N ALA A 72 -12.32 -1.03 -4.10
CA ALA A 72 -13.42 -1.99 -4.20
C ALA A 72 -13.45 -2.93 -2.99
N THR A 73 -12.27 -3.24 -2.46
CA THR A 73 -12.04 -4.19 -1.38
C THR A 73 -12.09 -3.47 -0.03
N PHE A 74 -11.47 -2.29 0.07
CA PHE A 74 -11.58 -1.44 1.27
C PHE A 74 -11.92 0.01 0.87
N PRO A 75 -13.22 0.35 0.76
CA PRO A 75 -13.66 1.68 0.34
C PRO A 75 -13.21 2.82 1.26
N ASP A 76 -13.02 2.56 2.55
CA ASP A 76 -12.68 3.59 3.54
C ASP A 76 -11.26 4.14 3.33
N GLY A 77 -10.33 3.31 2.82
CA GLY A 77 -8.94 3.68 2.55
C GLY A 77 -8.70 4.45 1.25
N LYS A 78 -9.74 4.82 0.50
CA LYS A 78 -9.62 5.39 -0.87
C LYS A 78 -8.93 6.76 -0.94
N TYR A 79 -8.85 7.48 0.18
CA TYR A 79 -8.19 8.79 0.30
C TYR A 79 -6.94 8.76 1.17
N GLU A 80 -6.55 7.59 1.68
CA GLU A 80 -5.35 7.46 2.49
C GLU A 80 -4.11 7.72 1.63
N LEU A 81 -3.18 8.48 2.18
CA LEU A 81 -2.02 8.96 1.43
C LEU A 81 -1.06 7.80 1.15
N GLY A 82 -0.88 6.91 2.13
CA GLY A 82 -0.09 5.68 2.00
C GLY A 82 -0.72 4.66 1.05
N ASN A 83 -2.02 4.74 0.78
CA ASN A 83 -2.70 3.87 -0.18
C ASN A 83 -2.59 4.34 -1.64
N GLY A 84 -1.70 5.30 -1.93
CA GLY A 84 -1.48 5.83 -3.27
C GLY A 84 -0.03 5.77 -3.69
N ILE A 85 0.23 5.40 -4.95
CA ILE A 85 1.55 5.45 -5.58
C ILE A 85 1.44 6.01 -7.00
N THR A 86 2.45 6.77 -7.43
CA THR A 86 2.53 7.28 -8.81
C THR A 86 3.25 6.28 -9.71
N LEU A 87 2.60 5.90 -10.81
CA LEU A 87 3.13 5.01 -11.83
C LEU A 87 2.99 5.63 -13.21
N CYS A 88 3.91 5.32 -14.13
CA CYS A 88 3.69 5.63 -15.55
C CYS A 88 2.66 4.67 -16.15
N ARG A 89 2.04 5.05 -17.26
CA ARG A 89 1.03 4.22 -17.94
C ARG A 89 1.49 2.77 -18.19
N THR A 90 2.76 2.57 -18.55
CA THR A 90 3.32 1.23 -18.82
C THR A 90 3.33 0.38 -17.57
N CYS A 91 3.92 0.88 -16.47
CA CYS A 91 3.97 0.17 -15.20
C CYS A 91 2.58 0.02 -14.58
N HIS A 92 1.71 1.02 -14.70
CA HIS A 92 0.34 0.93 -14.22
C HIS A 92 -0.44 -0.17 -14.94
N LYS A 93 -0.26 -0.29 -16.26
CA LYS A 93 -0.92 -1.34 -17.05
C LYS A 93 -0.38 -2.73 -16.72
N SER A 94 0.92 -2.88 -16.43
CA SER A 94 1.51 -4.20 -16.15
C SER A 94 0.96 -4.85 -14.88
N LEU A 95 0.61 -4.05 -13.87
CA LEU A 95 -0.08 -4.51 -12.65
C LEU A 95 -1.50 -5.02 -12.95
N HIS A 96 -2.14 -4.38 -13.91
CA HIS A 96 -3.52 -4.60 -14.28
C HIS A 96 -3.73 -5.62 -15.42
N VAL A 97 -2.71 -6.44 -15.72
CA VAL A 97 -2.77 -7.44 -16.80
C VAL A 97 -3.74 -8.58 -16.46
N GLN A 98 -3.80 -8.98 -15.19
CA GLN A 98 -4.61 -10.13 -14.78
C GLN A 98 -6.09 -9.76 -14.61
N PHE A 99 -6.42 -8.71 -13.83
CA PHE A 99 -7.83 -8.33 -13.63
C PHE A 99 -8.06 -6.87 -13.19
N ASN A 100 -9.02 -6.21 -13.85
CA ASN A 100 -9.43 -4.82 -13.61
C ASN A 100 -10.88 -4.66 -13.14
N GLY A 101 -11.57 -5.78 -12.87
CA GLY A 101 -12.95 -5.76 -12.43
C GLY A 101 -13.11 -5.51 -10.92
N ARG A 102 -14.37 -5.44 -10.49
CA ARG A 102 -14.73 -5.54 -9.07
C ARG A 102 -14.77 -7.03 -8.69
N PRO A 103 -14.17 -7.44 -7.55
CA PRO A 103 -14.35 -8.79 -7.02
C PRO A 103 -15.84 -9.09 -6.78
N LEU A 104 -16.21 -10.36 -6.82
CA LEU A 104 -17.56 -10.78 -6.40
C LEU A 104 -17.70 -10.67 -4.88
N ASP A 105 -18.93 -10.51 -4.41
CA ASP A 105 -19.18 -10.44 -2.96
C ASP A 105 -18.74 -11.75 -2.29
N ARG A 106 -17.90 -11.63 -1.25
CA ARG A 106 -17.31 -12.74 -0.48
C ARG A 106 -16.32 -13.64 -1.25
N GLU A 107 -15.82 -13.16 -2.38
CA GLU A 107 -14.73 -13.82 -3.11
C GLU A 107 -13.42 -13.77 -2.30
N PRO A 108 -12.61 -14.85 -2.28
CA PRO A 108 -11.28 -14.82 -1.66
C PRO A 108 -10.40 -13.70 -2.24
N LEU A 109 -9.51 -13.16 -1.41
CA LEU A 109 -8.57 -12.14 -1.86
C LEU A 109 -7.72 -12.68 -3.03
N ASN A 110 -7.59 -11.87 -4.08
CA ASN A 110 -6.85 -12.20 -5.29
C ASN A 110 -7.35 -13.40 -6.11
N GLU A 111 -8.54 -13.97 -5.84
CA GLU A 111 -9.07 -15.13 -6.60
C GLU A 111 -8.99 -14.94 -8.12
N ARG A 112 -9.17 -13.70 -8.57
CA ARG A 112 -9.15 -13.33 -9.99
C ARG A 112 -7.95 -12.49 -10.41
N GLY A 113 -6.93 -12.30 -9.58
CA GLY A 113 -5.74 -11.50 -9.95
C GLY A 113 -5.93 -9.99 -9.81
N GLY A 114 -6.70 -9.57 -8.79
CA GLY A 114 -7.05 -8.17 -8.54
C GLY A 114 -6.22 -7.53 -7.43
N ASP A 115 -6.27 -8.12 -6.24
CA ASP A 115 -5.56 -7.64 -5.06
C ASP A 115 -4.37 -8.58 -4.79
N ASP A 116 -3.39 -8.53 -5.69
CA ASP A 116 -2.22 -9.42 -5.60
C ASP A 116 -1.32 -9.03 -4.43
N GLN A 117 -1.10 -10.00 -3.56
CA GLN A 117 -0.34 -9.80 -2.33
C GLN A 117 1.10 -9.38 -2.60
N ASP A 118 1.76 -10.00 -3.59
CA ASP A 118 3.15 -9.70 -3.93
C ASP A 118 3.26 -8.32 -4.58
N GLU A 119 2.26 -7.94 -5.39
CA GLU A 119 2.13 -6.58 -5.93
C GLU A 119 2.00 -5.54 -4.79
N MET A 120 1.08 -5.76 -3.85
CA MET A 120 0.89 -4.84 -2.73
C MET A 120 2.17 -4.71 -1.89
N ALA A 121 2.78 -5.83 -1.54
CA ALA A 121 4.04 -5.87 -0.82
C ALA A 121 5.13 -5.09 -1.56
N TYR A 122 5.25 -5.30 -2.87
CA TYR A 122 6.20 -4.61 -3.72
C TYR A 122 5.96 -3.10 -3.72
N LEU A 123 4.73 -2.65 -3.98
CA LEU A 123 4.41 -1.22 -4.08
C LEU A 123 4.60 -0.48 -2.77
N TYR A 124 4.17 -1.05 -1.64
CA TYR A 124 4.45 -0.48 -0.32
C TYR A 124 5.96 -0.40 -0.04
N GLY A 125 6.71 -1.46 -0.37
CA GLY A 125 8.17 -1.45 -0.23
C GLY A 125 8.84 -0.40 -1.11
N ARG A 126 8.31 -0.15 -2.32
CA ARG A 126 8.79 0.92 -3.21
C ARG A 126 8.54 2.31 -2.63
N LEU A 127 7.36 2.56 -2.04
CA LEU A 127 7.06 3.82 -1.36
C LEU A 127 7.95 4.01 -0.13
N ASP A 128 8.16 2.97 0.65
CA ASP A 128 8.95 3.00 1.88
C ASP A 128 10.40 3.43 1.60
N VAL A 129 11.06 2.77 0.63
CA VAL A 129 12.41 3.15 0.18
C VAL A 129 12.42 4.54 -0.45
N ASP A 130 11.41 4.90 -1.25
CA ASP A 130 11.35 6.25 -1.86
C ASP A 130 11.28 7.36 -0.82
N ALA A 131 10.52 7.12 0.26
CA ALA A 131 10.38 8.06 1.36
C ALA A 131 11.71 8.22 2.11
N ASP A 132 12.42 7.12 2.38
CA ASP A 132 13.75 7.15 3.01
C ASP A 132 14.79 7.87 2.16
N ASP A 133 14.90 7.53 0.88
CA ASP A 133 15.84 8.16 -0.06
C ASP A 133 15.63 9.69 -0.13
N ARG A 134 14.38 10.13 0.07
CA ARG A 134 13.98 11.54 -0.02
C ARG A 134 13.94 12.25 1.32
N GLY A 135 14.10 11.53 2.43
CA GLY A 135 13.95 12.05 3.78
C GLY A 135 12.55 12.62 4.03
N LEU A 136 11.50 11.95 3.52
CA LEU A 136 10.11 12.38 3.72
C LEU A 136 9.52 11.72 4.96
N ASP A 137 8.76 12.50 5.71
CA ASP A 137 8.03 12.03 6.89
C ASP A 137 6.92 11.05 6.46
N LYS A 138 7.12 9.77 6.79
CA LYS A 138 6.23 8.65 6.42
C LYS A 138 4.86 8.78 7.10
N GLU A 139 4.83 9.18 8.36
CA GLU A 139 3.58 9.32 9.12
C GLU A 139 2.76 10.52 8.62
N ARG A 140 3.44 11.55 8.11
CA ARG A 140 2.77 12.76 7.60
C ARG A 140 2.30 12.64 6.16
N PHE A 141 3.12 12.08 5.26
CA PHE A 141 2.85 12.11 3.81
C PHE A 141 2.48 10.76 3.21
N TYR A 142 2.52 9.70 4.01
CA TYR A 142 2.19 8.34 3.62
C TYR A 142 1.25 7.68 4.63
N PHE A 143 0.49 8.50 5.37
CA PHE A 143 -0.43 8.02 6.40
C PHE A 143 -1.39 6.93 5.89
N ILE A 144 -1.54 5.89 6.70
CA ILE A 144 -2.54 4.82 6.59
C ILE A 144 -3.32 4.80 7.90
N SER A 145 -4.64 4.68 7.86
CA SER A 145 -5.43 4.73 9.10
C SER A 145 -5.29 3.44 9.90
N ASP A 146 -5.45 3.50 11.22
CA ASP A 146 -5.42 2.32 12.08
C ASP A 146 -6.49 1.30 11.64
N ARG A 147 -7.68 1.76 11.18
CA ARG A 147 -8.73 0.90 10.61
C ARG A 147 -8.25 0.10 9.40
N MET A 148 -7.39 0.67 8.56
CA MET A 148 -6.82 -0.04 7.41
C MET A 148 -5.71 -1.01 7.84
N LEU A 149 -4.92 -0.67 8.86
CA LEU A 149 -3.93 -1.61 9.43
C LEU A 149 -4.62 -2.81 10.10
N GLU A 150 -5.65 -2.57 10.90
CA GLU A 150 -6.51 -3.60 11.50
C GLU A 150 -7.15 -4.49 10.44
N TYR A 151 -7.58 -3.91 9.31
CA TYR A 151 -8.08 -4.68 8.18
C TYR A 151 -7.00 -5.60 7.59
N PHE A 152 -5.74 -5.15 7.48
CA PHE A 152 -4.64 -5.99 7.04
C PHE A 152 -4.33 -7.13 8.02
N ILE A 153 -4.36 -6.85 9.33
CA ILE A 153 -4.24 -7.87 10.38
C ILE A 153 -5.36 -8.90 10.27
N ALA A 154 -6.60 -8.46 10.07
CA ALA A 154 -7.73 -9.37 9.94
C ALA A 154 -7.59 -10.35 8.75
N MET A 155 -6.82 -9.97 7.72
CA MET A 155 -6.53 -10.83 6.57
C MET A 155 -5.30 -11.71 6.75
N GLN A 156 -4.22 -11.20 7.34
CA GLN A 156 -2.91 -11.86 7.37
C GLN A 156 -2.53 -12.44 8.74
N GLY A 157 -3.13 -11.96 9.83
CA GLY A 157 -2.66 -12.16 11.19
C GLY A 157 -1.56 -11.17 11.58
N TYR A 158 -0.65 -11.59 12.46
CA TYR A 158 0.53 -10.82 12.90
C TYR A 158 0.25 -9.57 13.74
N GLU A 159 -0.59 -9.70 14.79
CA GLU A 159 -0.85 -8.64 15.78
C GLU A 159 0.40 -7.89 16.29
N PRO A 160 1.57 -8.54 16.52
CA PRO A 160 2.77 -7.84 16.96
C PRO A 160 3.25 -6.73 16.00
N LEU A 161 2.94 -6.82 14.70
CA LEU A 161 3.28 -5.76 13.75
C LEU A 161 2.50 -4.47 14.04
N LEU A 162 1.22 -4.58 14.46
CA LEU A 162 0.40 -3.42 14.79
C LEU A 162 0.91 -2.75 16.08
N GLN A 163 1.34 -3.55 17.05
CA GLN A 163 1.94 -3.05 18.29
C GLN A 163 3.23 -2.26 18.02
N ALA A 164 4.08 -2.72 17.10
CA ALA A 164 5.28 -1.99 16.70
C ALA A 164 4.97 -0.62 16.07
N VAL A 165 3.88 -0.51 15.30
CA VAL A 165 3.41 0.78 14.76
C VAL A 165 2.94 1.69 15.90
N GLN A 166 2.16 1.18 16.84
CA GLN A 166 1.64 1.94 17.98
C GLN A 166 2.76 2.41 18.92
N ALA A 167 3.83 1.62 19.06
CA ALA A 167 5.05 1.98 19.80
C ALA A 167 5.95 2.97 19.04
N GLY A 168 5.66 3.29 17.78
CA GLY A 168 6.47 4.16 16.94
C GLY A 168 7.80 3.54 16.47
N GLU A 169 7.93 2.21 16.56
CA GLU A 169 9.13 1.48 16.16
C GLU A 169 9.22 1.29 14.64
N THR A 170 8.06 1.34 13.97
CA THR A 170 7.98 1.25 12.52
C THR A 170 6.93 2.20 11.95
N SER A 171 7.10 2.57 10.69
CA SER A 171 6.11 3.40 9.99
C SER A 171 4.94 2.56 9.47
N ARG A 172 3.80 3.20 9.26
CA ARG A 172 2.59 2.54 8.76
C ARG A 172 2.74 1.93 7.36
N ILE A 173 3.52 2.58 6.48
CA ILE A 173 3.82 2.01 5.15
C ILE A 173 4.83 0.87 5.21
N HIS A 174 5.77 0.89 6.16
CA HIS A 174 6.69 -0.22 6.37
C HIS A 174 5.95 -1.44 6.95
N PHE A 175 5.01 -1.21 7.86
CA PHE A 175 4.06 -2.23 8.30
C PHE A 175 3.32 -2.84 7.10
N ALA A 176 2.74 -2.00 6.24
CA ALA A 176 1.99 -2.47 5.08
C ALA A 176 2.86 -3.32 4.13
N HIS A 177 4.11 -2.90 3.88
CA HIS A 177 5.07 -3.74 3.16
C HIS A 177 5.31 -5.09 3.87
N SER A 178 5.54 -5.05 5.19
CA SER A 178 5.93 -6.21 6.00
C SER A 178 4.82 -7.26 6.15
N ILE A 179 3.58 -6.81 6.28
CA ILE A 179 2.44 -7.73 6.42
C ILE A 179 2.12 -8.40 5.08
N TRP A 180 2.16 -7.66 3.97
CA TRP A 180 1.84 -8.21 2.65
C TRP A 180 2.97 -9.07 2.06
N ARG A 181 4.23 -8.90 2.46
CA ARG A 181 5.30 -9.83 2.04
C ARG A 181 5.33 -11.15 2.81
N SER A 182 4.53 -11.27 3.86
CA SER A 182 4.50 -12.44 4.74
C SER A 182 3.38 -13.38 4.30
N MET A 183 3.64 -14.69 4.31
CA MET A 183 2.54 -15.66 4.19
C MET A 183 1.58 -15.46 5.37
N SER A 184 0.28 -15.72 5.20
CA SER A 184 -0.67 -15.51 6.30
C SER A 184 -0.37 -16.43 7.49
N GLU A 185 -0.57 -15.92 8.71
CA GLU A 185 -0.33 -16.66 9.95
C GLU A 185 -1.20 -17.92 10.03
N HIS A 186 -2.45 -17.84 9.54
CA HIS A 186 -3.36 -18.97 9.44
C HIS A 186 -2.82 -20.09 8.53
N PHE A 187 -2.16 -19.74 7.43
CA PHE A 187 -1.54 -20.73 6.55
C PHE A 187 -0.41 -21.47 7.27
N TYR A 188 0.46 -20.76 7.99
CA TYR A 188 1.51 -21.39 8.79
C TYR A 188 0.94 -22.32 9.85
N GLN A 189 -0.09 -21.89 10.58
CA GLN A 189 -0.74 -22.71 11.61
C GLN A 189 -1.33 -23.99 11.00
N THR A 190 -1.96 -23.88 9.83
CA THR A 190 -2.54 -25.02 9.11
C THR A 190 -1.47 -26.01 8.65
N VAL A 191 -0.42 -25.53 7.98
CA VAL A 191 0.68 -26.39 7.50
C VAL A 191 1.42 -27.03 8.68
N TYR A 192 1.68 -26.27 9.73
CA TYR A 192 2.32 -26.78 10.95
C TYR A 192 1.48 -27.89 11.60
N GLY A 193 0.16 -27.68 11.73
CA GLY A 193 -0.77 -28.69 12.23
C GLY A 193 -0.79 -29.97 11.38
N GLN A 194 -0.73 -29.83 10.05
CA GLN A 194 -0.64 -30.98 9.14
C GLN A 194 0.68 -31.75 9.31
N ILE A 195 1.81 -31.05 9.42
CA ILE A 195 3.13 -31.68 9.62
C ILE A 195 3.18 -32.41 10.96
N LEU A 196 2.72 -31.78 12.05
CA LEU A 196 2.65 -32.44 13.35
C LEU A 196 1.71 -33.65 13.31
N GLY A 197 0.51 -33.49 12.74
CA GLY A 197 -0.46 -34.58 12.60
C GLY A 197 0.11 -35.77 11.83
N ALA A 198 0.86 -35.53 10.75
CA ALA A 198 1.54 -36.57 10.00
C ALA A 198 2.69 -37.23 10.77
N ALA A 199 3.47 -36.45 11.53
CA ALA A 199 4.57 -36.96 12.35
C ALA A 199 4.10 -37.84 13.52
N PHE A 200 2.93 -37.55 14.10
CA PHE A 200 2.36 -38.33 15.20
C PHE A 200 1.41 -39.46 14.76
N ALA A 201 1.01 -39.49 13.49
CA ALA A 201 0.22 -40.59 12.92
C ALA A 201 1.06 -41.82 12.54
N THR A 202 2.39 -41.67 12.44
CA THR A 202 3.32 -42.77 12.12
C THR A 202 3.83 -43.55 13.33
N ASP A 203 3.43 -43.15 14.55
CA ASP A 203 3.82 -43.79 15.83
C ASP A 203 2.72 -44.71 16.40
N GLN A 204 1.72 -45.11 15.61
CA GLN A 204 0.67 -46.08 15.99
C GLN A 204 0.67 -47.33 15.11
#